data_AF-A0A2S0JNF6-F1
#
_entry.id   AF-A0A2S0JNF6-F1
#
_cell.length_a   1.000
_cell.length_b   1.000
_cell.length_c   1.000
_cell.angle_alpha   90.00
_cell.angle_beta   90.00
_cell.angle_gamma   90.00
#
_symmetry.space_group_name_H-M   'P 1'
#
loop_
_entity.id
_entity.type
_entity.pdbx_description
1 polymer ?
#
loop_
_entity_poly.entity_id
_entity_poly.type
_entity_poly.pdbx_seq_one_letter_code
_entity_poly.pdbx_strand_id
1 'polypeptide(L)'
;MEQKIQALIIATKEKFGLTNYYLHTSSFYRSLDVFEDTTYTFTTEWLPSHAKKVEEDDLNPPGTAIIDIDVHTGQLKRILFVNNKSFAEKNIIVSTSTNDIIQWAEEETGLTYNEQFQLIEEENGRLFFKECFMGIPVSPSGFIEIKYNQDGQLTLFSAIGQFPPKEKFKQDVPALSLEKVADLPRKQIKLMEFPLEKQKQILPFYGFEEIYITNDLTRTIPYEFFVNDKIQLAINKIIYWDSPTNQLFEKKCLTFANDVTIEQVISREHHPNLLPITNLEKEQCISTVSDFLRQEYPNDTGKWLLTTLYRQDNYIYATLKYNEHSNFIFKRKLLVIIAAENLQAINSMDSQFMLKTFEAYTTVEKGTITENQAFDTLKDHLELTPVYVYDKQLAQYILCGKLDCAFAVNATNGELVKLDDL
;
A
#
# COMPACT_ATOMS: atom_id res chain seq x y z
N MET A 1 -17.31 3.74 30.86
CA MET A 1 -16.63 3.65 29.56
C MET A 1 -15.16 4.01 29.66
N GLU A 2 -14.80 5.00 30.49
CA GLU A 2 -13.50 4.99 31.18
C GLU A 2 -13.19 3.60 31.74
N GLN A 3 -14.17 2.94 32.38
CA GLN A 3 -14.03 1.53 32.80
C GLN A 3 -13.71 0.54 31.67
N LYS A 4 -14.19 0.75 30.43
CA LYS A 4 -13.87 -0.12 29.28
C LYS A 4 -12.46 0.14 28.75
N ILE A 5 -12.04 1.41 28.68
CA ILE A 5 -10.67 1.78 28.33
C ILE A 5 -9.70 1.27 29.39
N GLN A 6 -10.03 1.49 30.67
CA GLN A 6 -9.26 0.96 31.79
C GLN A 6 -9.21 -0.56 31.75
N ALA A 7 -10.31 -1.24 31.43
CA ALA A 7 -10.30 -2.69 31.23
C ALA A 7 -9.39 -3.11 30.07
N LEU A 8 -9.38 -2.38 28.94
CA LEU A 8 -8.45 -2.64 27.82
C LEU A 8 -7.00 -2.41 28.24
N ILE A 9 -6.70 -1.32 28.96
CA ILE A 9 -5.37 -1.01 29.47
C ILE A 9 -4.89 -2.10 30.43
N ILE A 10 -5.74 -2.51 31.38
CA ILE A 10 -5.44 -3.56 32.36
C ILE A 10 -5.22 -4.90 31.64
N ALA A 11 -6.13 -5.28 30.75
CA ALA A 11 -6.01 -6.52 29.97
C ALA A 11 -4.75 -6.52 29.10
N THR A 12 -4.41 -5.39 28.47
CA THR A 12 -3.17 -5.22 27.70
C THR A 12 -1.95 -5.41 28.58
N LYS A 13 -1.92 -4.74 29.74
CA LYS A 13 -0.83 -4.85 30.71
C LYS A 13 -0.63 -6.28 31.19
N GLU A 14 -1.71 -6.98 31.51
CA GLU A 14 -1.70 -8.37 32.00
C GLU A 14 -1.34 -9.39 30.91
N LYS A 15 -1.86 -9.22 29.69
CA LYS A 15 -1.60 -10.09 28.54
C LYS A 15 -0.13 -10.04 28.15
N PHE A 16 0.43 -8.84 28.03
CA PHE A 16 1.80 -8.63 27.55
C PHE A 16 2.84 -8.49 28.67
N GLY A 17 2.47 -8.75 29.93
CA GLY A 17 3.42 -8.79 31.05
C GLY A 17 4.12 -7.46 31.33
N LEU A 18 3.42 -6.34 31.18
CA LEU A 18 3.98 -4.98 31.25
C LEU A 18 4.05 -4.43 32.68
N THR A 19 4.31 -5.29 33.66
CA THR A 19 4.44 -4.91 35.09
C THR A 19 5.61 -3.96 35.35
N ASN A 20 6.73 -4.13 34.64
CA ASN A 20 7.89 -3.24 34.66
C ASN A 20 7.76 -2.03 33.73
N TYR A 21 6.53 -1.63 33.42
CA TYR A 21 6.20 -0.51 32.56
C TYR A 21 5.13 0.39 33.19
N TYR A 22 5.11 1.64 32.75
CA TYR A 22 4.00 2.56 32.97
C TYR A 22 3.42 3.03 31.62
N LEU A 23 2.11 3.24 31.58
CA LEU A 23 1.44 3.80 30.40
C LEU A 23 1.82 5.28 30.29
N HIS A 24 2.39 5.66 29.16
CA HIS A 24 2.81 7.03 28.86
C HIS A 24 1.74 7.79 28.08
N THR A 25 1.28 7.22 26.97
CA THR A 25 0.20 7.78 26.16
C THR A 25 -0.75 6.71 25.66
N SER A 26 -1.96 7.12 25.32
CA SER A 26 -2.93 6.28 24.62
C SER A 26 -3.78 7.14 23.69
N SER A 27 -4.07 6.64 22.50
CA SER A 27 -4.93 7.31 21.52
C SER A 27 -5.79 6.30 20.76
N PHE A 28 -6.82 6.79 20.09
CA PHE A 28 -7.61 6.01 19.16
C PHE A 28 -7.39 6.54 17.77
N TYR A 29 -7.24 5.67 16.81
CA TYR A 29 -7.27 6.04 15.40
C TYR A 29 -8.27 5.17 14.65
N ARG A 30 -8.71 5.66 13.49
CA ARG A 30 -9.50 4.86 12.55
C ARG A 30 -8.76 4.69 11.24
N SER A 31 -9.03 3.59 10.56
CA SER A 31 -8.56 3.32 9.22
C SER A 31 -9.68 2.76 8.36
N LEU A 32 -9.56 2.95 7.06
CA LEU A 32 -10.40 2.27 6.08
C LEU A 32 -9.71 1.02 5.57
N ASP A 33 -10.50 0.03 5.28
CA ASP A 33 -10.09 -1.29 4.86
C ASP A 33 -10.43 -1.48 3.36
N VAL A 34 -9.95 -2.55 2.70
CA VAL A 34 -10.17 -2.74 1.24
C VAL A 34 -11.62 -3.12 0.89
N PHE A 35 -12.42 -3.50 1.89
CA PHE A 35 -13.85 -3.78 1.79
C PHE A 35 -14.71 -2.55 2.13
N GLU A 36 -14.08 -1.38 2.32
CA GLU A 36 -14.74 -0.13 2.69
C GLU A 36 -15.31 -0.15 4.13
N ASP A 37 -14.78 -1.02 5.00
CA ASP A 37 -15.14 -1.09 6.41
C ASP A 37 -14.26 -0.16 7.27
N THR A 38 -14.86 0.47 8.28
CA THR A 38 -14.16 1.34 9.21
C THR A 38 -13.66 0.54 10.40
N THR A 39 -12.34 0.53 10.60
CA THR A 39 -11.74 -0.13 11.76
C THR A 39 -11.22 0.89 12.76
N TYR A 40 -11.47 0.65 14.03
CA TYR A 40 -10.98 1.46 15.14
C TYR A 40 -9.88 0.74 15.88
N THR A 41 -8.77 1.43 16.10
CA THR A 41 -7.61 0.87 16.79
C THR A 41 -7.26 1.73 17.99
N PHE A 42 -7.04 1.07 19.13
CA PHE A 42 -6.54 1.68 20.35
C PHE A 42 -5.03 1.45 20.44
N THR A 43 -4.29 2.54 20.42
CA THR A 43 -2.83 2.53 20.57
C THR A 43 -2.47 2.89 21.99
N THR A 44 -1.55 2.11 22.57
CA THR A 44 -0.97 2.39 23.88
C THR A 44 0.55 2.39 23.79
N GLU A 45 1.17 3.38 24.42
CA GLU A 45 2.62 3.53 24.52
C GLU A 45 3.04 3.33 25.97
N TRP A 46 3.91 2.35 26.21
CA TRP A 46 4.36 1.96 27.53
C TRP A 46 5.87 2.14 27.66
N LEU A 47 6.28 2.93 28.65
CA LEU A 47 7.69 3.19 28.92
C LEU A 47 8.20 2.25 30.03
N PRO A 48 9.42 1.70 29.91
CA PRO A 48 10.02 0.92 30.99
C PRO A 48 10.13 1.74 32.27
N SER A 49 9.86 1.15 33.44
CA SER A 49 9.84 1.87 34.72
C SER A 49 11.18 2.54 35.11
N HIS A 50 12.29 2.07 34.56
CA HIS A 50 13.62 2.66 34.77
C HIS A 50 13.94 3.80 33.79
N ALA A 51 13.17 3.94 32.72
CA ALA A 51 13.37 4.96 31.70
C ALA A 51 12.56 6.22 32.04
N LYS A 52 13.11 7.37 31.68
CA LYS A 52 12.37 8.63 31.57
C LYS A 52 12.46 9.07 30.12
N LYS A 53 11.37 9.59 29.55
CA LYS A 53 11.41 10.21 28.23
C LYS A 53 12.32 11.44 28.34
N VAL A 54 13.35 11.51 27.51
CA VAL A 54 14.21 12.70 27.40
C VAL A 54 13.52 13.61 26.39
N GLU A 55 13.06 14.77 26.84
CA GLU A 55 12.25 15.69 26.02
C GLU A 55 13.00 16.27 24.81
N GLU A 56 14.33 16.17 24.77
CA GLU A 56 15.15 16.89 23.78
C GLU A 56 15.33 16.16 22.43
N ASP A 57 15.11 14.83 22.36
CA ASP A 57 15.36 14.05 21.14
C ASP A 57 14.10 13.50 20.45
N ASP A 58 12.89 13.69 21.02
CA ASP A 58 11.61 13.09 20.56
C ASP A 58 11.62 11.55 20.33
N LEU A 59 12.72 10.88 20.68
CA LEU A 59 12.91 9.45 20.52
C LEU A 59 12.38 8.68 21.72
N ASN A 60 11.69 7.57 21.45
CA ASN A 60 11.26 6.65 22.48
C ASN A 60 12.47 5.86 23.03
N PRO A 61 12.60 5.72 24.37
CA PRO A 61 13.71 4.98 24.94
C PRO A 61 13.67 3.50 24.55
N PRO A 62 14.83 2.82 24.51
CA PRO A 62 14.91 1.40 24.21
C PRO A 62 13.97 0.57 25.08
N GLY A 63 13.25 -0.33 24.43
CA GLY A 63 12.27 -1.23 25.03
C GLY A 63 10.93 -0.64 25.40
N THR A 64 10.64 0.61 24.98
CA THR A 64 9.28 1.14 24.90
C THR A 64 8.40 0.18 24.11
N ALA A 65 7.23 -0.16 24.64
CA ALA A 65 6.25 -1.01 23.98
C ALA A 65 5.14 -0.16 23.37
N ILE A 66 4.92 -0.31 22.07
CA ILE A 66 3.79 0.30 21.35
C ILE A 66 2.86 -0.83 20.94
N ILE A 67 1.60 -0.75 21.38
CA ILE A 67 0.62 -1.83 21.21
C ILE A 67 -0.66 -1.27 20.60
N ASP A 68 -1.05 -1.85 19.48
CA ASP A 68 -2.25 -1.50 18.72
C ASP A 68 -3.26 -2.65 18.79
N ILE A 69 -4.47 -2.35 19.27
CA ILE A 69 -5.54 -3.33 19.48
C ILE A 69 -6.80 -2.88 18.75
N ASP A 70 -7.46 -3.79 18.04
CA ASP A 70 -8.79 -3.53 17.50
C ASP A 70 -9.78 -3.30 18.64
N VAL A 71 -10.44 -2.13 18.66
CA VAL A 71 -11.30 -1.75 19.79
C VAL A 71 -12.52 -2.67 19.94
N HIS A 72 -13.01 -3.24 18.84
CA HIS A 72 -14.25 -4.00 18.83
C HIS A 72 -14.03 -5.49 18.98
N THR A 73 -12.98 -6.05 18.37
CA THR A 73 -12.65 -7.47 18.46
C THR A 73 -11.70 -7.77 19.63
N GLY A 74 -10.95 -6.77 20.11
CA GLY A 74 -9.90 -6.95 21.11
C GLY A 74 -8.66 -7.68 20.58
N GLN A 75 -8.60 -7.95 19.26
CA GLN A 75 -7.47 -8.63 18.64
C GLN A 75 -6.25 -7.71 18.57
N LEU A 76 -5.08 -8.29 18.79
CA LEU A 76 -3.81 -7.59 18.60
C LEU A 76 -3.59 -7.34 17.11
N LYS A 77 -3.34 -6.07 16.76
CA LYS A 77 -2.89 -5.71 15.41
C LYS A 77 -1.38 -5.60 15.34
N ARG A 78 -0.78 -5.00 16.39
CA ARG A 78 0.65 -4.77 16.44
C ARG A 78 1.14 -4.70 17.87
N ILE A 79 2.34 -5.23 18.08
CA ILE A 79 3.17 -4.92 19.24
C ILE A 79 4.60 -4.68 18.75
N LEU A 80 5.22 -3.61 19.18
CA LEU A 80 6.61 -3.27 18.87
C LEU A 80 7.34 -2.91 20.16
N PHE A 81 8.50 -3.52 20.37
CA PHE A 81 9.47 -3.15 21.39
C PHE A 81 10.65 -2.41 20.75
N VAL A 82 10.81 -1.14 21.10
CA VAL A 82 11.84 -0.26 20.51
C VAL A 82 13.25 -0.84 20.71
N ASN A 83 14.06 -0.80 19.65
CA ASN A 83 15.43 -1.33 19.64
C ASN A 83 15.57 -2.81 19.99
N ASN A 84 14.54 -3.64 19.70
CA ASN A 84 14.56 -5.08 19.94
C ASN A 84 14.81 -5.49 21.41
N LYS A 85 14.40 -4.65 22.37
CA LYS A 85 14.56 -4.91 23.81
C LYS A 85 13.20 -5.02 24.48
N SER A 86 12.93 -6.09 25.22
CA SER A 86 11.73 -6.21 26.03
C SER A 86 12.09 -6.36 27.51
N PHE A 87 11.33 -5.70 28.38
CA PHE A 87 11.40 -5.84 29.84
C PHE A 87 10.12 -6.50 30.40
N ALA A 88 9.31 -7.10 29.52
CA ALA A 88 8.08 -7.78 29.91
C ALA A 88 8.40 -9.03 30.74
N GLU A 89 7.63 -9.24 31.82
CA GLU A 89 7.83 -10.40 32.71
C GLU A 89 7.29 -11.69 32.13
N LYS A 90 6.25 -11.58 31.29
CA LYS A 90 5.74 -12.70 30.49
C LYS A 90 6.45 -12.68 29.14
N ASN A 91 7.25 -13.70 28.88
CA ASN A 91 7.78 -13.90 27.55
C ASN A 91 6.64 -14.38 26.64
N ILE A 92 6.13 -13.49 25.78
CA ILE A 92 5.01 -13.78 24.88
C ILE A 92 5.37 -14.90 23.89
N ILE A 93 6.65 -15.05 23.54
CA ILE A 93 7.23 -16.25 22.92
C ILE A 93 8.65 -16.44 23.50
N VAL A 94 9.07 -17.69 23.79
CA VAL A 94 10.46 -18.10 24.13
C VAL A 94 10.81 -19.28 23.24
N SER A 95 10.65 -19.11 21.94
CA SER A 95 10.96 -20.15 20.98
C SER A 95 11.52 -19.54 19.72
N THR A 96 12.62 -20.09 19.27
CA THR A 96 13.18 -19.86 17.94
C THR A 96 12.69 -20.92 16.95
N SER A 97 11.80 -21.83 17.38
CA SER A 97 11.18 -22.83 16.51
C SER A 97 10.11 -22.17 15.67
N THR A 98 10.26 -22.26 14.35
CA THR A 98 9.29 -21.76 13.38
C THR A 98 7.89 -22.33 13.62
N ASN A 99 7.76 -23.60 14.01
CA ASN A 99 6.48 -24.22 14.31
C ASN A 99 5.81 -23.62 15.55
N ASP A 100 6.57 -23.30 16.59
CA ASP A 100 6.03 -22.73 17.82
C ASP A 100 5.54 -21.29 17.57
N ILE A 101 6.26 -20.56 16.73
CA ILE A 101 5.87 -19.21 16.31
C ILE A 101 4.62 -19.25 15.43
N ILE A 102 4.52 -20.23 14.52
CA ILE A 102 3.31 -20.45 13.72
C ILE A 102 2.11 -20.73 14.64
N GLN A 103 2.24 -21.66 15.58
CA GLN A 103 1.16 -22.00 16.51
C GLN A 103 0.74 -20.77 17.32
N TRP A 104 1.69 -19.98 17.82
CA TRP A 104 1.39 -18.73 18.51
C TRP A 104 0.65 -17.74 17.60
N ALA A 105 1.04 -17.62 16.34
CA ALA A 105 0.36 -16.75 15.39
C ALA A 105 -1.08 -17.21 15.12
N GLU A 106 -1.33 -18.51 15.00
CA GLU A 106 -2.68 -19.08 14.88
C GLU A 106 -3.53 -18.77 16.12
N GLU A 107 -2.97 -18.92 17.32
CA GLU A 107 -3.66 -18.62 18.59
C GLU A 107 -3.98 -17.12 18.74
N GLU A 108 -3.05 -16.24 18.35
CA GLU A 108 -3.21 -14.79 18.49
C GLU A 108 -4.16 -14.20 17.45
N THR A 109 -4.15 -14.73 16.22
CA THR A 109 -4.95 -14.21 15.10
C THR A 109 -6.26 -14.95 14.87
N GLY A 110 -6.37 -16.20 15.34
CA GLY A 110 -7.47 -17.10 14.99
C GLY A 110 -7.42 -17.61 13.55
N LEU A 111 -6.32 -17.37 12.83
CA LEU A 111 -6.09 -17.86 11.47
C LEU A 111 -5.48 -19.25 11.48
N THR A 112 -5.62 -19.98 10.37
CA THR A 112 -5.02 -21.31 10.20
C THR A 112 -3.88 -21.28 9.18
N TYR A 113 -2.72 -21.82 9.55
CA TYR A 113 -1.53 -21.90 8.71
C TYR A 113 -1.76 -22.81 7.49
N ASN A 114 -1.23 -22.41 6.33
CA ASN A 114 -1.48 -22.98 5.00
C ASN A 114 -2.94 -22.93 4.51
N GLU A 115 -3.91 -22.53 5.33
CA GLU A 115 -5.27 -22.26 4.89
C GLU A 115 -5.53 -20.77 4.66
N GLN A 116 -5.03 -19.91 5.55
CA GLN A 116 -5.30 -18.47 5.56
C GLN A 116 -4.03 -17.61 5.52
N PHE A 117 -2.88 -18.16 5.90
CA PHE A 117 -1.59 -17.52 5.77
C PHE A 117 -0.48 -18.55 5.61
N GLN A 118 0.63 -18.18 4.97
CA GLN A 118 1.77 -19.05 4.70
C GLN A 118 3.10 -18.31 4.85
N LEU A 119 4.14 -19.01 5.26
CA LEU A 119 5.48 -18.46 5.41
C LEU A 119 6.09 -18.18 4.03
N ILE A 120 6.55 -16.97 3.80
CA ILE A 120 7.20 -16.57 2.54
C ILE A 120 8.66 -16.18 2.70
N GLU A 121 9.08 -15.81 3.91
CA GLU A 121 10.46 -15.43 4.20
C GLU A 121 10.81 -15.83 5.64
N GLU A 122 11.97 -16.48 5.80
CA GLU A 122 12.54 -16.84 7.10
C GLU A 122 13.97 -16.34 7.16
N GLU A 123 14.23 -15.44 8.11
CA GLU A 123 15.55 -14.90 8.41
C GLU A 123 15.84 -15.10 9.90
N ASN A 124 17.11 -14.99 10.30
CA ASN A 124 17.47 -15.08 11.71
C ASN A 124 16.77 -13.97 12.52
N GLY A 125 15.85 -14.35 13.42
CA GLY A 125 15.09 -13.40 14.23
C GLY A 125 13.86 -12.79 13.55
N ARG A 126 13.44 -13.28 12.37
CA ARG A 126 12.29 -12.74 11.63
C ARG A 126 11.58 -13.82 10.80
N LEU A 127 10.26 -13.88 10.94
CA LEU A 127 9.37 -14.63 10.05
C LEU A 127 8.40 -13.68 9.39
N PHE A 128 8.21 -13.84 8.09
CA PHE A 128 7.26 -13.06 7.30
C PHE A 128 6.27 -13.98 6.60
N PHE A 129 5.00 -13.76 6.89
CA PHE A 129 3.89 -14.53 6.35
C PHE A 129 3.02 -13.67 5.44
N LYS A 130 2.40 -14.33 4.46
CA LYS A 130 1.49 -13.72 3.51
C LYS A 130 0.15 -14.44 3.54
N GLU A 131 -0.93 -13.69 3.38
CA GLU A 131 -2.29 -14.23 3.26
C GLU A 131 -2.39 -15.23 2.09
N CYS A 132 -3.14 -16.30 2.31
CA CYS A 132 -3.54 -17.25 1.29
C CYS A 132 -4.99 -17.71 1.53
N PHE A 133 -5.60 -18.37 0.54
CA PHE A 133 -6.83 -19.12 0.71
C PHE A 133 -6.61 -20.54 0.19
N MET A 134 -6.62 -21.52 1.09
CA MET A 134 -6.29 -22.92 0.79
C MET A 134 -4.92 -23.06 0.08
N GLY A 135 -3.92 -22.32 0.56
CA GLY A 135 -2.56 -22.29 -0.01
C GLY A 135 -2.40 -21.49 -1.31
N ILE A 136 -3.50 -20.96 -1.88
CA ILE A 136 -3.43 -20.10 -3.07
C ILE A 136 -3.25 -18.64 -2.63
N PRO A 137 -2.27 -17.89 -3.17
CA PRO A 137 -2.07 -16.48 -2.83
C PRO A 137 -3.31 -15.60 -3.05
N VAL A 138 -3.42 -14.52 -2.28
CA VAL A 138 -4.51 -13.54 -2.35
C VAL A 138 -3.98 -12.16 -2.75
N SER A 139 -4.75 -11.39 -3.53
CA SER A 139 -4.45 -10.01 -3.92
C SER A 139 -5.70 -9.10 -3.81
N PRO A 140 -5.63 -7.94 -3.13
CA PRO A 140 -4.53 -7.52 -2.24
C PRO A 140 -4.34 -8.52 -1.09
N SER A 141 -3.12 -8.58 -0.56
CA SER A 141 -2.75 -9.54 0.48
C SER A 141 -2.65 -8.88 1.85
N GLY A 142 -3.08 -9.59 2.88
CA GLY A 142 -2.60 -9.42 4.25
C GLY A 142 -1.18 -9.94 4.45
N PHE A 143 -0.50 -9.41 5.46
CA PHE A 143 0.85 -9.76 5.86
C PHE A 143 0.94 -9.88 7.39
N ILE A 144 1.70 -10.86 7.86
CA ILE A 144 2.06 -11.00 9.27
C ILE A 144 3.58 -10.98 9.36
N GLU A 145 4.12 -10.04 10.13
CA GLU A 145 5.55 -9.99 10.44
C GLU A 145 5.76 -10.28 11.92
N ILE A 146 6.68 -11.20 12.22
CA ILE A 146 7.08 -11.55 13.59
C ILE A 146 8.59 -11.41 13.69
N LYS A 147 9.07 -10.65 14.69
CA LYS A 147 10.49 -10.58 15.05
C LYS A 147 10.71 -10.98 16.49
N TYR A 148 11.85 -11.60 16.73
CA TYR A 148 12.28 -12.02 18.05
C TYR A 148 13.78 -11.78 18.23
N ASN A 149 14.21 -11.58 19.47
CA ASN A 149 15.61 -11.37 19.81
C ASN A 149 16.36 -12.70 20.02
N GLN A 150 17.65 -12.61 20.34
CA GLN A 150 18.50 -13.78 20.57
C GLN A 150 18.06 -14.65 21.76
N ASP A 151 17.34 -14.07 22.71
CA ASP A 151 16.76 -14.78 23.86
C ASP A 151 15.39 -15.43 23.51
N GLY A 152 14.99 -15.36 22.23
CA GLY A 152 13.72 -15.89 21.72
C GLY A 152 12.50 -15.05 22.07
N GLN A 153 12.68 -13.84 22.61
CA GLN A 153 11.58 -12.96 23.03
C GLN A 153 11.01 -12.18 21.85
N LEU A 154 9.67 -12.08 21.79
CA LEU A 154 8.97 -11.26 20.81
C LEU A 154 9.38 -9.78 20.91
N THR A 155 9.82 -9.20 19.80
CA THR A 155 10.14 -7.77 19.68
C THR A 155 9.23 -7.05 18.69
N LEU A 156 8.64 -7.77 17.75
CA LEU A 156 7.61 -7.27 16.85
C LEU A 156 6.60 -8.37 16.55
N PHE A 157 5.32 -8.04 16.64
CA PHE A 157 4.29 -8.69 15.86
C PHE A 157 3.50 -7.60 15.14
N SER A 158 3.15 -7.83 13.88
CA SER A 158 2.31 -6.92 13.12
C SER A 158 1.48 -7.72 12.12
N ALA A 159 0.17 -7.62 12.19
CA ALA A 159 -0.76 -8.11 11.18
C ALA A 159 -1.34 -6.91 10.43
N ILE A 160 -0.98 -6.75 9.15
CA ILE A 160 -1.37 -5.63 8.30
C ILE A 160 -2.12 -6.16 7.09
N GLY A 161 -3.16 -5.44 6.65
CA GLY A 161 -4.02 -5.86 5.54
C GLY A 161 -5.22 -6.65 6.05
N GLN A 162 -5.79 -7.49 5.19
CA GLN A 162 -7.02 -8.23 5.49
C GLN A 162 -6.79 -9.72 5.57
N PHE A 163 -7.64 -10.38 6.35
CA PHE A 163 -7.76 -11.83 6.43
C PHE A 163 -9.25 -12.19 6.44
N PRO A 164 -9.93 -12.09 5.29
CA PRO A 164 -11.37 -12.20 5.20
C PRO A 164 -11.81 -13.65 5.46
N PRO A 165 -13.06 -13.84 5.92
CA PRO A 165 -13.58 -15.16 6.20
C PRO A 165 -13.90 -15.92 4.90
N LYS A 166 -14.03 -17.25 5.00
CA LYS A 166 -14.12 -18.15 3.82
C LYS A 166 -15.29 -17.81 2.89
N GLU A 167 -16.36 -17.20 3.40
CA GLU A 167 -17.56 -16.80 2.63
C GLU A 167 -17.30 -15.64 1.66
N LYS A 168 -16.20 -14.90 1.83
CA LYS A 168 -15.76 -13.86 0.88
C LYS A 168 -15.07 -14.44 -0.34
N PHE A 169 -14.74 -15.74 -0.36
CA PHE A 169 -14.07 -16.40 -1.47
C PHE A 169 -15.06 -17.23 -2.30
N LYS A 170 -15.08 -16.96 -3.61
CA LYS A 170 -15.75 -17.84 -4.57
C LYS A 170 -14.82 -18.99 -4.90
N GLN A 171 -14.96 -20.10 -4.19
CA GLN A 171 -14.15 -21.29 -4.39
C GLN A 171 -14.32 -21.84 -5.82
N ASP A 172 -13.19 -22.11 -6.47
CA ASP A 172 -13.11 -22.68 -7.82
C ASP A 172 -11.82 -23.51 -7.98
N VAL A 173 -11.68 -24.24 -9.09
CA VAL A 173 -10.49 -25.03 -9.42
C VAL A 173 -9.68 -24.33 -10.52
N PRO A 174 -8.35 -24.19 -10.39
CA PRO A 174 -7.52 -23.60 -11.42
C PRO A 174 -7.70 -24.30 -12.77
N ALA A 175 -8.19 -23.58 -13.78
CA ALA A 175 -8.48 -24.12 -15.10
C ALA A 175 -7.61 -23.51 -16.21
N LEU A 176 -6.86 -22.45 -15.92
CA LEU A 176 -6.04 -21.73 -16.87
C LEU A 176 -4.70 -22.44 -17.13
N SER A 177 -4.21 -22.30 -18.37
CA SER A 177 -2.87 -22.71 -18.79
C SER A 177 -2.36 -21.70 -19.82
N LEU A 178 -1.03 -21.58 -19.98
CA LEU A 178 -0.44 -20.69 -20.98
C LEU A 178 -0.96 -20.97 -22.40
N GLU A 179 -1.22 -22.24 -22.74
CA GLU A 179 -1.81 -22.64 -24.02
C GLU A 179 -3.20 -22.04 -24.24
N LYS A 180 -4.05 -22.02 -23.20
CA LYS A 180 -5.42 -21.46 -23.29
C LYS A 180 -5.43 -19.95 -23.46
N VAL A 181 -4.35 -19.27 -23.06
CA VAL A 181 -4.23 -17.81 -23.11
C VAL A 181 -3.18 -17.34 -24.13
N ALA A 182 -2.78 -18.17 -25.08
CA ALA A 182 -1.61 -17.94 -25.96
C ALA A 182 -1.60 -16.56 -26.67
N ASP A 183 -2.77 -16.00 -26.99
CA ASP A 183 -2.89 -14.70 -27.66
C ASP A 183 -2.78 -13.49 -26.70
N LEU A 184 -2.91 -13.69 -25.38
CA LEU A 184 -2.89 -12.61 -24.40
C LEU A 184 -1.48 -12.08 -24.13
N PRO A 185 -0.45 -12.91 -23.86
CA PRO A 185 0.91 -12.43 -23.60
C PRO A 185 1.40 -11.44 -24.66
N ARG A 186 1.16 -11.73 -25.94
CA ARG A 186 1.61 -10.85 -27.03
C ARG A 186 1.03 -9.44 -26.97
N LYS A 187 -0.14 -9.25 -26.36
CA LYS A 187 -0.76 -7.93 -26.18
C LYS A 187 -0.21 -7.15 -24.99
N GLN A 188 0.49 -7.83 -24.07
CA GLN A 188 1.00 -7.27 -22.82
C GLN A 188 2.47 -6.86 -22.88
N ILE A 189 3.20 -7.18 -23.95
CA ILE A 189 4.56 -6.70 -24.12
C ILE A 189 4.54 -5.17 -24.36
N LYS A 190 5.39 -4.44 -23.63
CA LYS A 190 5.52 -2.98 -23.70
C LYS A 190 6.98 -2.59 -23.81
N LEU A 191 7.25 -1.55 -24.60
CA LEU A 191 8.53 -0.86 -24.59
C LEU A 191 8.53 0.17 -23.46
N MET A 192 9.49 0.07 -22.55
CA MET A 192 9.65 0.92 -21.38
C MET A 192 11.09 1.39 -21.27
N GLU A 193 11.31 2.63 -20.86
CA GLU A 193 12.65 3.18 -20.65
C GLU A 193 12.96 3.22 -19.16
N PHE A 194 14.07 2.58 -18.77
CA PHE A 194 14.53 2.45 -17.39
C PHE A 194 15.80 3.28 -17.15
N PRO A 195 15.87 4.06 -16.05
CA PRO A 195 17.10 4.75 -15.67
C PRO A 195 18.04 3.78 -14.92
N LEU A 196 19.16 3.44 -15.52
CA LEU A 196 20.16 2.55 -14.92
C LEU A 196 21.17 3.35 -14.09
N GLU A 197 21.07 3.23 -12.77
CA GLU A 197 21.86 4.01 -11.81
C GLU A 197 23.37 3.83 -12.00
N LYS A 198 23.83 2.59 -12.16
CA LYS A 198 25.26 2.25 -12.29
C LYS A 198 25.91 2.85 -13.54
N GLN A 199 25.14 2.99 -14.61
CA GLN A 199 25.62 3.42 -15.92
C GLN A 199 25.33 4.91 -16.17
N LYS A 200 24.41 5.51 -15.39
CA LYS A 200 23.87 6.86 -15.61
C LYS A 200 23.29 7.03 -17.01
N GLN A 201 22.57 6.00 -17.46
CA GLN A 201 21.94 5.94 -18.79
C GLN A 201 20.46 5.61 -18.67
N ILE A 202 19.67 6.06 -19.64
CA ILE A 202 18.30 5.62 -19.83
C ILE A 202 18.29 4.65 -21.00
N LEU A 203 17.94 3.39 -20.73
CA LEU A 203 17.91 2.33 -21.73
C LEU A 203 16.50 1.82 -21.98
N PRO A 204 16.14 1.52 -23.24
CA PRO A 204 14.86 0.92 -23.59
C PRO A 204 14.86 -0.60 -23.37
N PHE A 205 13.79 -1.12 -22.78
CA PHE A 205 13.55 -2.54 -22.54
C PHE A 205 12.13 -2.93 -22.98
N TYR A 206 12.00 -4.12 -23.55
CA TYR A 206 10.72 -4.79 -23.70
C TYR A 206 10.44 -5.65 -22.45
N GLY A 207 9.32 -5.39 -21.79
CA GLY A 207 8.87 -6.16 -20.63
C GLY A 207 7.37 -6.45 -20.69
N PHE A 208 6.88 -7.24 -19.75
CA PHE A 208 5.46 -7.58 -19.65
C PHE A 208 4.76 -6.69 -18.64
N GLU A 209 3.59 -6.18 -19.02
CA GLU A 209 2.65 -5.60 -18.06
C GLU A 209 1.90 -6.74 -17.36
N GLU A 210 2.06 -6.83 -16.04
CA GLU A 210 1.42 -7.84 -15.21
C GLU A 210 -0.11 -7.70 -15.25
N ILE A 211 -0.82 -8.81 -15.44
CA ILE A 211 -2.29 -8.84 -15.45
C ILE A 211 -2.84 -10.07 -14.73
N TYR A 212 -4.07 -9.95 -14.24
CA TYR A 212 -4.87 -11.08 -13.83
C TYR A 212 -5.87 -11.47 -14.92
N ILE A 213 -6.12 -12.76 -15.07
CA ILE A 213 -7.04 -13.33 -16.04
C ILE A 213 -8.09 -14.12 -15.25
N THR A 214 -9.38 -13.84 -15.46
CA THR A 214 -10.43 -14.60 -14.77
C THR A 214 -10.40 -16.07 -15.19
N ASN A 215 -10.69 -16.99 -14.25
CA ASN A 215 -10.62 -18.43 -14.51
C ASN A 215 -11.53 -18.90 -15.67
N ASP A 216 -12.60 -18.14 -15.96
CA ASP A 216 -13.55 -18.35 -17.05
C ASP A 216 -13.18 -17.66 -18.39
N LEU A 217 -12.02 -16.99 -18.45
CA LEU A 217 -11.52 -16.26 -19.63
C LEU A 217 -12.40 -15.08 -20.10
N THR A 218 -13.38 -14.64 -19.31
CA THR A 218 -14.32 -13.59 -19.73
C THR A 218 -13.70 -12.20 -19.75
N ARG A 219 -12.67 -11.93 -18.92
CA ARG A 219 -12.00 -10.64 -18.85
C ARG A 219 -10.61 -10.72 -18.21
N THR A 220 -9.88 -9.61 -18.31
CA THR A 220 -8.64 -9.36 -17.57
C THR A 220 -8.86 -8.28 -16.52
N ILE A 221 -8.07 -8.33 -15.45
CA ILE A 221 -8.02 -7.31 -14.40
C ILE A 221 -6.59 -6.77 -14.37
N PRO A 222 -6.35 -5.46 -14.50
CA PRO A 222 -5.02 -4.88 -14.41
C PRO A 222 -4.37 -5.19 -13.05
N TYR A 223 -3.06 -5.41 -13.05
CA TYR A 223 -2.33 -5.46 -11.80
C TYR A 223 -2.19 -4.06 -11.19
N GLU A 224 -2.52 -3.93 -9.91
CA GLU A 224 -2.29 -2.70 -9.14
C GLU A 224 -1.31 -3.01 -8.01
N PHE A 225 -0.08 -2.51 -8.12
CA PHE A 225 0.96 -2.70 -7.10
C PHE A 225 0.53 -2.12 -5.73
N PHE A 226 -0.19 -1.00 -5.77
CA PHE A 226 -0.85 -0.41 -4.61
C PHE A 226 -2.34 -0.46 -4.87
N VAL A 227 -3.04 -1.46 -4.33
CA VAL A 227 -4.50 -1.46 -4.32
C VAL A 227 -4.92 -0.23 -3.53
N ASN A 228 -5.50 0.75 -4.22
CA ASN A 228 -5.94 1.96 -3.55
C ASN A 228 -7.18 1.61 -2.71
N ASP A 229 -7.01 1.72 -1.40
CA ASP A 229 -8.05 1.64 -0.38
C ASP A 229 -9.03 2.82 -0.47
N LYS A 230 -8.68 3.85 -1.26
CA LYS A 230 -9.49 5.05 -1.41
C LYS A 230 -10.55 4.88 -2.48
N ILE A 231 -11.76 5.36 -2.17
CA ILE A 231 -12.83 5.52 -3.14
C ILE A 231 -12.44 6.64 -4.11
N GLN A 232 -12.04 6.24 -5.31
CA GLN A 232 -11.63 7.16 -6.37
C GLN A 232 -12.79 7.50 -7.31
N LEU A 233 -12.97 8.79 -7.56
CA LEU A 233 -13.80 9.29 -8.64
C LEU A 233 -12.94 9.54 -9.88
N ALA A 234 -13.14 8.73 -10.92
CA ALA A 234 -12.49 8.94 -12.21
C ALA A 234 -13.00 10.21 -12.90
N ILE A 235 -12.09 11.03 -13.40
CA ILE A 235 -12.37 12.31 -14.07
C ILE A 235 -11.91 12.28 -15.52
N ASN A 236 -10.65 11.92 -15.76
CA ASN A 236 -10.01 11.84 -17.08
C ASN A 236 -10.24 13.07 -17.96
N LYS A 237 -9.93 14.27 -17.43
CA LYS A 237 -10.13 15.55 -18.11
C LYS A 237 -8.80 16.30 -18.29
N ILE A 238 -8.48 16.68 -19.53
CA ILE A 238 -7.36 17.59 -19.79
C ILE A 238 -7.77 19.00 -19.35
N ILE A 239 -6.90 19.67 -18.59
CA ILE A 239 -7.17 21.00 -18.05
C ILE A 239 -6.60 22.07 -18.97
N TYR A 240 -7.45 23.03 -19.34
CA TYR A 240 -7.12 24.16 -20.20
C TYR A 240 -7.49 25.47 -19.50
N TRP A 241 -6.70 26.50 -19.76
CA TRP A 241 -6.98 27.88 -19.38
C TRP A 241 -6.46 28.85 -20.45
N ASP A 242 -7.13 30.01 -20.56
CA ASP A 242 -6.82 31.01 -21.59
C ASP A 242 -5.70 31.98 -21.16
N SER A 243 -5.63 32.29 -19.85
CA SER A 243 -4.67 33.25 -19.32
C SER A 243 -4.12 32.80 -17.96
N PRO A 244 -2.82 33.03 -17.69
CA PRO A 244 -2.26 32.79 -16.36
C PRO A 244 -2.87 33.77 -15.35
N THR A 245 -2.66 33.49 -14.06
CA THR A 245 -3.01 34.45 -13.00
C THR A 245 -1.76 35.00 -12.34
N ASN A 246 -1.83 36.24 -11.88
CA ASN A 246 -0.75 36.91 -11.17
C ASN A 246 -0.81 36.67 -9.65
N GLN A 247 -1.79 35.88 -9.19
CA GLN A 247 -1.92 35.52 -7.77
C GLN A 247 -0.90 34.44 -7.42
N LEU A 248 -0.17 34.66 -6.33
CA LEU A 248 0.76 33.66 -5.79
C LEU A 248 -0.03 32.59 -5.03
N PHE A 249 0.35 31.33 -5.24
CA PHE A 249 -0.15 30.24 -4.43
C PHE A 249 0.65 30.14 -3.14
N GLU A 250 -0.03 30.18 -2.00
CA GLU A 250 0.59 30.01 -0.68
C GLU A 250 0.26 28.61 -0.12
N LYS A 251 1.29 27.78 0.02
CA LYS A 251 1.15 26.46 0.64
C LYS A 251 0.89 26.59 2.13
N LYS A 252 -0.14 25.89 2.61
CA LYS A 252 -0.48 25.77 4.03
C LYS A 252 -0.03 24.41 4.57
N CYS A 253 0.32 24.38 5.85
CA CYS A 253 0.60 23.13 6.55
C CYS A 253 -0.65 22.24 6.56
N LEU A 254 -0.43 20.95 6.33
CA LEU A 254 -1.47 19.94 6.41
C LEU A 254 -1.58 19.47 7.86
N THR A 255 -2.81 19.29 8.33
CA THR A 255 -3.11 18.72 9.63
C THR A 255 -3.70 17.33 9.42
N PHE A 256 -2.89 16.32 9.70
CA PHE A 256 -3.31 14.93 9.68
C PHE A 256 -3.72 14.55 11.10
N ALA A 257 -4.98 14.74 11.44
CA ALA A 257 -5.54 14.26 12.71
C ALA A 257 -6.33 12.99 12.42
N ASN A 258 -5.67 11.84 12.58
CA ASN A 258 -6.34 10.54 12.55
C ASN A 258 -6.84 10.12 13.93
N ASP A 259 -6.53 10.91 14.96
CA ASP A 259 -7.06 10.72 16.31
C ASP A 259 -8.58 10.91 16.28
N VAL A 260 -9.28 9.91 16.79
CA VAL A 260 -10.73 9.93 16.93
C VAL A 260 -11.12 9.98 18.39
N THR A 261 -12.25 10.62 18.68
CA THR A 261 -12.75 10.66 20.06
C THR A 261 -13.37 9.32 20.44
N ILE A 262 -13.46 9.07 21.75
CA ILE A 262 -14.12 7.87 22.26
C ILE A 262 -15.58 7.79 21.80
N GLU A 263 -16.29 8.92 21.73
CA GLU A 263 -17.68 9.02 21.24
C GLU A 263 -17.82 8.47 19.82
N GLN A 264 -16.87 8.80 18.94
CA GLN A 264 -16.86 8.32 17.56
C GLN A 264 -16.62 6.81 17.50
N VAL A 265 -15.72 6.29 18.33
CA VAL A 265 -15.46 4.84 18.44
C VAL A 265 -16.71 4.08 18.92
N ILE A 266 -17.45 4.64 19.88
CA ILE A 266 -18.67 4.02 20.43
C ILE A 266 -19.81 4.03 19.42
N SER A 267 -19.99 5.15 18.72
CA SER A 267 -21.04 5.31 17.72
C SER A 267 -20.75 4.53 16.44
N ARG A 268 -19.51 4.01 16.29
CA ARG A 268 -19.02 3.37 15.06
C ARG A 268 -19.19 4.28 13.85
N GLU A 269 -18.83 5.54 14.02
CA GLU A 269 -18.89 6.53 12.96
C GLU A 269 -18.10 6.09 11.72
N HIS A 270 -18.76 5.98 10.57
CA HIS A 270 -18.09 5.63 9.33
C HIS A 270 -16.91 6.56 9.01
N HIS A 271 -15.88 5.99 8.40
CA HIS A 271 -14.70 6.73 7.97
C HIS A 271 -15.11 7.87 7.00
N PRO A 272 -14.63 9.10 7.16
CA PRO A 272 -15.03 10.26 6.35
C PRO A 272 -14.67 10.09 4.87
N ASN A 273 -13.65 9.27 4.59
CA ASN A 273 -13.26 8.90 3.23
C ASN A 273 -14.35 8.14 2.46
N LEU A 274 -15.31 7.52 3.16
CA LEU A 274 -16.46 6.84 2.55
C LEU A 274 -17.51 7.80 2.01
N LEU A 275 -17.47 9.07 2.43
CA LEU A 275 -18.37 10.07 1.87
C LEU A 275 -18.08 10.16 0.36
N PRO A 276 -19.09 10.10 -0.51
CA PRO A 276 -18.89 10.28 -1.93
C PRO A 276 -18.52 11.74 -2.23
N ILE A 277 -17.75 11.98 -3.29
CA ILE A 277 -17.57 13.33 -3.83
C ILE A 277 -18.80 13.64 -4.69
N THR A 278 -19.54 14.67 -4.32
CA THR A 278 -20.75 15.09 -5.04
C THR A 278 -20.41 15.72 -6.39
N ASN A 279 -21.38 15.80 -7.30
CA ASN A 279 -21.19 16.47 -8.59
C ASN A 279 -20.84 17.96 -8.43
N LEU A 280 -21.38 18.63 -7.40
CA LEU A 280 -21.06 20.03 -7.12
C LEU A 280 -19.61 20.18 -6.68
N GLU A 281 -19.17 19.37 -5.70
CA GLU A 281 -17.78 19.35 -5.24
C GLU A 281 -16.82 19.00 -6.38
N LYS A 282 -17.18 18.04 -7.24
CA LYS A 282 -16.39 17.66 -8.42
C LYS A 282 -16.12 18.87 -9.32
N GLU A 283 -17.16 19.58 -9.75
CA GLU A 283 -16.98 20.73 -10.65
C GLU A 283 -16.17 21.86 -9.99
N GLN A 284 -16.40 22.11 -8.70
CA GLN A 284 -15.62 23.08 -7.92
C GLN A 284 -14.16 22.66 -7.80
N CYS A 285 -13.87 21.39 -7.51
CA CYS A 285 -12.50 20.87 -7.46
C CYS A 285 -11.79 21.00 -8.81
N ILE A 286 -12.48 20.73 -9.92
CA ILE A 286 -11.91 20.92 -11.27
C ILE A 286 -11.56 22.39 -11.50
N SER A 287 -12.43 23.32 -11.09
CA SER A 287 -12.14 24.76 -11.17
C SER A 287 -10.94 25.13 -10.30
N THR A 288 -10.91 24.69 -9.05
CA THR A 288 -9.80 24.93 -8.10
C THR A 288 -8.48 24.40 -8.63
N VAL A 289 -8.46 23.21 -9.24
CA VAL A 289 -7.27 22.65 -9.89
C VAL A 289 -6.84 23.52 -11.07
N SER A 290 -7.77 23.99 -11.89
CA SER A 290 -7.45 24.89 -13.01
C SER A 290 -6.81 26.19 -12.51
N ASP A 291 -7.39 26.80 -11.47
CA ASP A 291 -6.86 28.04 -10.89
C ASP A 291 -5.48 27.83 -10.25
N PHE A 292 -5.28 26.72 -9.53
CA PHE A 292 -3.97 26.34 -9.01
C PHE A 292 -2.92 26.19 -10.13
N LEU A 293 -3.26 25.50 -11.22
CA LEU A 293 -2.34 25.32 -12.36
C LEU A 293 -2.00 26.65 -13.04
N ARG A 294 -2.97 27.57 -13.15
CA ARG A 294 -2.75 28.92 -13.67
C ARG A 294 -1.78 29.75 -12.82
N GLN A 295 -1.67 29.46 -11.53
CA GLN A 295 -0.77 30.12 -10.57
C GLN A 295 0.64 29.53 -10.67
N GLU A 296 0.77 28.21 -10.49
CA GLU A 296 2.07 27.54 -10.33
C GLU A 296 2.71 27.09 -11.65
N TYR A 297 1.89 26.82 -12.67
CA TYR A 297 2.32 26.30 -13.97
C TYR A 297 1.71 27.09 -15.14
N PRO A 298 1.86 28.43 -15.18
CA PRO A 298 1.11 29.31 -16.09
C PRO A 298 1.21 28.96 -17.59
N ASN A 299 2.29 28.29 -18.00
CA ASN A 299 2.60 27.93 -19.38
C ASN A 299 2.23 26.48 -19.76
N ASP A 300 1.58 25.73 -18.86
CA ASP A 300 1.30 24.30 -19.03
C ASP A 300 -0.16 24.00 -19.42
N THR A 301 -0.85 24.97 -20.01
CA THR A 301 -2.23 24.79 -20.48
C THR A 301 -2.31 23.59 -21.44
N GLY A 302 -3.26 22.69 -21.22
CA GLY A 302 -3.43 21.46 -22.00
C GLY A 302 -2.41 20.35 -21.73
N LYS A 303 -1.42 20.56 -20.86
CA LYS A 303 -0.38 19.56 -20.54
C LYS A 303 -0.71 18.69 -19.33
N TRP A 304 -1.79 18.96 -18.61
CA TRP A 304 -2.16 18.22 -17.41
C TRP A 304 -3.48 17.48 -17.59
N LEU A 305 -3.45 16.17 -17.38
CA LEU A 305 -4.63 15.31 -17.33
C LEU A 305 -5.02 15.09 -15.86
N LEU A 306 -6.16 15.65 -15.44
CA LEU A 306 -6.77 15.32 -14.15
C LEU A 306 -7.39 13.93 -14.25
N THR A 307 -6.79 12.95 -13.55
CA THR A 307 -7.17 11.54 -13.64
C THR A 307 -8.24 11.18 -12.62
N THR A 308 -8.02 11.51 -11.34
CA THR A 308 -8.90 11.10 -10.24
C THR A 308 -9.05 12.17 -9.17
N LEU A 309 -10.20 12.17 -8.49
CA LEU A 309 -10.41 12.82 -7.21
C LEU A 309 -10.67 11.74 -6.14
N TYR A 310 -10.16 11.92 -4.92
CA TYR A 310 -10.49 11.06 -3.78
C TYR A 310 -10.45 11.84 -2.47
N ARG A 311 -11.24 11.40 -1.47
CA ARG A 311 -11.28 12.01 -0.15
C ARG A 311 -10.34 11.28 0.82
N GLN A 312 -9.56 12.05 1.57
CA GLN A 312 -8.70 11.53 2.63
C GLN A 312 -8.44 12.61 3.69
N ASP A 313 -8.56 12.25 4.97
CA ASP A 313 -8.15 13.06 6.13
C ASP A 313 -8.68 14.51 6.10
N ASN A 314 -9.98 14.68 5.75
CA ASN A 314 -10.68 15.96 5.56
C ASN A 314 -10.23 16.79 4.34
N TYR A 315 -9.47 16.20 3.44
CA TYR A 315 -9.05 16.80 2.18
C TYR A 315 -9.62 16.04 0.99
N ILE A 316 -9.72 16.74 -0.14
CA ILE A 316 -9.91 16.14 -1.45
C ILE A 316 -8.58 16.23 -2.20
N TYR A 317 -8.12 15.10 -2.67
CA TYR A 317 -6.89 14.97 -3.42
C TYR A 317 -7.20 14.85 -4.90
N ALA A 318 -6.60 15.73 -5.70
CA ALA A 318 -6.67 15.69 -7.15
C ALA A 318 -5.35 15.16 -7.71
N THR A 319 -5.41 14.01 -8.37
CA THR A 319 -4.24 13.40 -9.01
C THR A 319 -4.19 13.77 -10.49
N LEU A 320 -3.14 14.49 -10.86
CA LEU A 320 -2.85 14.86 -12.24
C LEU A 320 -1.66 14.07 -12.76
N LYS A 321 -1.73 13.69 -14.03
CA LYS A 321 -0.60 13.17 -14.79
C LYS A 321 -0.23 14.21 -15.85
N TYR A 322 1.07 14.42 -16.03
CA TYR A 322 1.55 15.21 -17.15
C TYR A 322 1.28 14.44 -18.45
N ASN A 323 0.64 15.11 -19.40
CA ASN A 323 0.15 14.55 -20.65
C ASN A 323 1.28 14.54 -21.69
N GLU A 324 2.29 13.71 -21.45
CA GLU A 324 3.41 13.49 -22.36
C GLU A 324 3.41 12.08 -22.93
N HIS A 325 3.73 11.97 -24.23
CA HIS A 325 3.99 10.68 -24.87
C HIS A 325 5.48 10.35 -24.66
N SER A 326 5.76 9.54 -23.66
CA SER A 326 7.10 9.03 -23.35
C SER A 326 6.99 7.55 -23.00
N ASN A 327 8.06 6.77 -23.18
CA ASN A 327 8.14 5.38 -22.71
C ASN A 327 8.84 5.26 -21.35
N PHE A 328 9.30 6.38 -20.78
CA PHE A 328 9.93 6.41 -19.47
C PHE A 328 9.01 5.90 -18.37
N ILE A 329 9.51 4.97 -17.55
CA ILE A 329 8.71 4.27 -16.55
C ILE A 329 8.12 5.23 -15.50
N PHE A 330 8.85 6.30 -15.18
CA PHE A 330 8.41 7.32 -14.22
C PHE A 330 7.72 8.49 -14.92
N LYS A 331 6.39 8.53 -14.87
CA LYS A 331 5.61 9.68 -15.35
C LYS A 331 5.52 10.78 -14.30
N ARG A 332 5.66 12.03 -14.72
CA ARG A 332 5.41 13.18 -13.85
C ARG A 332 3.95 13.19 -13.41
N LYS A 333 3.75 13.08 -12.11
CA LYS A 333 2.49 13.22 -11.38
C LYS A 333 2.51 14.47 -10.51
N LEU A 334 1.36 15.10 -10.39
CA LEU A 334 1.10 16.22 -9.51
C LEU A 334 -0.12 15.88 -8.65
N LEU A 335 0.00 16.05 -7.35
CA LEU A 335 -1.07 15.89 -6.38
C LEU A 335 -1.44 17.27 -5.85
N VAL A 336 -2.67 17.73 -6.12
CA VAL A 336 -3.20 18.97 -5.54
C VAL A 336 -4.10 18.60 -4.37
N ILE A 337 -3.88 19.26 -3.23
CA ILE A 337 -4.57 18.98 -1.97
C ILE A 337 -5.54 20.13 -1.71
N ILE A 338 -6.82 19.79 -1.65
CA ILE A 338 -7.94 20.71 -1.56
C ILE A 338 -8.62 20.53 -0.19
N ALA A 339 -8.84 21.61 0.54
CA ALA A 339 -9.58 21.56 1.80
C ALA A 339 -11.05 21.18 1.54
N ALA A 340 -11.57 20.12 2.17
CA ALA A 340 -12.95 19.69 1.90
C ALA A 340 -14.00 20.69 2.40
N GLU A 341 -13.68 21.49 3.41
CA GLU A 341 -14.60 22.48 4.03
C GLU A 341 -14.96 23.66 3.10
N ASN A 342 -14.04 24.07 2.23
CA ASN A 342 -14.17 25.29 1.43
C ASN A 342 -13.71 25.12 -0.03
N LEU A 343 -13.23 23.93 -0.38
CA LEU A 343 -12.79 23.52 -1.70
C LEU A 343 -11.67 24.38 -2.31
N GLN A 344 -10.86 25.01 -1.47
CA GLN A 344 -9.66 25.74 -1.89
C GLN A 344 -8.44 24.82 -1.94
N ALA A 345 -7.57 25.03 -2.93
CA ALA A 345 -6.26 24.41 -2.95
C ALA A 345 -5.44 24.99 -1.79
N ILE A 346 -4.82 24.11 -1.01
CA ILE A 346 -4.03 24.51 0.17
C ILE A 346 -2.60 23.97 0.11
N ASN A 347 -2.35 22.90 -0.63
CA ASN A 347 -1.02 22.34 -0.77
C ASN A 347 -0.90 21.55 -2.09
N SER A 348 0.32 21.21 -2.46
CA SER A 348 0.63 20.42 -3.64
C SER A 348 1.94 19.65 -3.50
N MET A 349 2.00 18.48 -4.14
CA MET A 349 3.20 17.66 -4.27
C MET A 349 3.42 17.32 -5.74
N ASP A 350 4.59 17.70 -6.27
CA ASP A 350 4.97 17.44 -7.66
C ASP A 350 6.12 16.45 -7.69
N SER A 351 5.97 15.34 -8.40
CA SER A 351 7.02 14.34 -8.55
C SER A 351 8.21 14.78 -9.43
N GLN A 352 8.17 15.97 -10.03
CA GLN A 352 9.27 16.48 -10.85
C GLN A 352 10.62 16.46 -10.12
N PHE A 353 10.66 16.72 -8.81
CA PHE A 353 11.93 16.70 -8.07
C PHE A 353 12.63 15.34 -8.14
N MET A 354 11.88 14.23 -8.21
CA MET A 354 12.46 12.89 -8.37
C MET A 354 12.99 12.68 -9.79
N LEU A 355 12.28 13.22 -10.79
CA LEU A 355 12.68 13.11 -12.19
C LEU A 355 13.95 13.91 -12.51
N LYS A 356 14.19 15.02 -11.80
CA LYS A 356 15.40 15.84 -11.96
C LYS A 356 16.70 15.07 -11.77
N THR A 357 16.70 14.02 -10.95
CA THR A 357 17.86 13.14 -10.75
C THR A 357 18.33 12.47 -12.05
N PHE A 358 17.43 12.29 -13.01
CA PHE A 358 17.73 11.63 -14.29
C PHE A 358 18.01 12.60 -15.45
N GLU A 359 17.93 13.92 -15.24
CA GLU A 359 18.18 14.91 -16.30
C GLU A 359 19.61 14.85 -16.86
N ALA A 360 20.56 14.39 -16.05
CA ALA A 360 21.96 14.21 -16.46
C ALA A 360 22.23 12.90 -17.21
N TYR A 361 21.24 12.00 -17.33
CA TYR A 361 21.45 10.66 -17.87
C TYR A 361 21.44 10.73 -19.38
N THR A 362 22.32 9.97 -20.02
CA THR A 362 22.32 9.88 -21.48
C THR A 362 21.23 8.91 -21.94
N THR A 363 20.35 9.36 -22.82
CA THR A 363 19.31 8.52 -23.43
C THR A 363 19.83 7.82 -24.68
N VAL A 364 19.61 6.51 -24.79
CA VAL A 364 19.93 5.74 -25.99
C VAL A 364 18.67 5.59 -26.84
N GLU A 365 18.61 6.32 -27.96
CA GLU A 365 17.35 6.57 -28.69
C GLU A 365 16.79 5.40 -29.51
N LYS A 366 17.55 4.34 -29.80
CA LYS A 366 17.06 3.28 -30.70
C LYS A 366 17.32 1.88 -30.20
N GLY A 367 16.22 1.19 -29.90
CA GLY A 367 16.20 -0.26 -29.91
C GLY A 367 16.39 -0.79 -31.34
N THR A 368 17.27 -1.77 -31.50
CA THR A 368 17.45 -2.53 -32.74
C THR A 368 16.56 -3.78 -32.78
N ILE A 369 16.07 -4.20 -31.62
CA ILE A 369 15.21 -5.37 -31.45
C ILE A 369 13.76 -4.97 -31.66
N THR A 370 13.02 -5.79 -32.40
CA THR A 370 11.58 -5.62 -32.60
C THR A 370 10.79 -6.25 -31.45
N GLU A 371 9.57 -5.77 -31.25
CA GLU A 371 8.62 -6.34 -30.27
C GLU A 371 8.43 -7.85 -30.47
N ASN A 372 8.35 -8.34 -31.71
CA ASN A 372 8.22 -9.77 -32.00
C ASN A 372 9.44 -10.57 -31.57
N GLN A 373 10.65 -10.05 -31.82
CA GLN A 373 11.89 -10.72 -31.38
C GLN A 373 11.99 -10.75 -29.86
N ALA A 374 11.63 -9.65 -29.18
CA ALA A 374 11.61 -9.62 -27.73
C ALA A 374 10.57 -10.59 -27.15
N PHE A 375 9.38 -10.67 -27.77
CA PHE A 375 8.35 -11.64 -27.37
C PHE A 375 8.84 -13.09 -27.52
N ASP A 376 9.47 -13.41 -28.65
CA ASP A 376 10.03 -14.75 -28.88
C ASP A 376 11.09 -15.14 -27.85
N THR A 377 11.85 -14.17 -27.33
CA THR A 377 12.80 -14.39 -26.23
C THR A 377 12.08 -14.57 -24.89
N LEU A 378 11.04 -13.80 -24.60
CA LEU A 378 10.39 -13.77 -23.28
C LEU A 378 9.33 -14.87 -23.08
N LYS A 379 8.76 -15.43 -24.16
CA LYS A 379 7.64 -16.37 -24.06
C LYS A 379 7.91 -17.61 -23.21
N ASP A 380 9.16 -18.08 -23.19
CA ASP A 380 9.59 -19.25 -22.43
C ASP A 380 9.85 -18.93 -20.93
N HIS A 381 9.76 -17.64 -20.57
CA HIS A 381 9.91 -17.13 -19.21
C HIS A 381 8.59 -16.62 -18.60
N LEU A 382 7.47 -16.81 -19.31
CA LEU A 382 6.15 -16.44 -18.81
C LEU A 382 5.69 -17.38 -17.71
N GLU A 383 5.15 -16.80 -16.66
CA GLU A 383 4.58 -17.53 -15.54
C GLU A 383 3.08 -17.26 -15.45
N LEU A 384 2.30 -18.34 -15.28
CA LEU A 384 0.87 -18.26 -15.03
C LEU A 384 0.56 -18.99 -13.72
N THR A 385 0.34 -18.23 -12.66
CA THR A 385 0.12 -18.78 -11.31
C THR A 385 -1.29 -18.51 -10.82
N PRO A 386 -1.93 -19.45 -10.08
CA PRO A 386 -3.24 -19.23 -9.51
C PRO A 386 -3.17 -18.19 -8.39
N VAL A 387 -4.17 -17.30 -8.34
CA VAL A 387 -4.29 -16.25 -7.32
C VAL A 387 -5.76 -15.89 -7.12
N TYR A 388 -6.17 -15.64 -5.88
CA TYR A 388 -7.48 -15.04 -5.59
C TYR A 388 -7.37 -13.53 -5.66
N VAL A 389 -8.21 -12.90 -6.48
CA VAL A 389 -8.21 -11.44 -6.66
C VAL A 389 -9.53 -10.87 -6.16
N TYR A 390 -9.48 -9.83 -5.33
CA TYR A 390 -10.68 -9.13 -4.88
C TYR A 390 -11.33 -8.39 -6.05
N ASP A 391 -12.55 -8.79 -6.40
CA ASP A 391 -13.36 -8.11 -7.38
C ASP A 391 -14.32 -7.14 -6.69
N LYS A 392 -14.04 -5.83 -6.82
CA LYS A 392 -14.88 -4.76 -6.25
C LYS A 392 -16.32 -4.79 -6.79
N GLN A 393 -16.57 -5.28 -8.01
CA GLN A 393 -17.92 -5.34 -8.57
C GLN A 393 -18.76 -6.47 -7.95
N LEU A 394 -18.12 -7.59 -7.63
CA LEU A 394 -18.77 -8.75 -7.00
C LEU A 394 -18.68 -8.71 -5.46
N ALA A 395 -17.85 -7.82 -4.90
CA ALA A 395 -17.52 -7.76 -3.48
C ALA A 395 -17.03 -9.11 -2.91
N GLN A 396 -16.29 -9.87 -3.74
CA GLN A 396 -15.80 -11.21 -3.43
C GLN A 396 -14.42 -11.44 -4.07
N TYR A 397 -13.65 -12.33 -3.48
CA TYR A 397 -12.43 -12.87 -4.10
C TYR A 397 -12.78 -13.95 -5.11
N ILE A 398 -12.27 -13.82 -6.32
CA ILE A 398 -12.43 -14.78 -7.40
C ILE A 398 -11.09 -15.38 -7.79
N LEU A 399 -11.09 -16.66 -8.17
CA LEU A 399 -9.89 -17.30 -8.66
C LEU A 399 -9.53 -16.76 -10.05
N CYS A 400 -8.26 -16.37 -10.20
CA CYS A 400 -7.67 -15.83 -11.41
C CYS A 400 -6.32 -16.51 -11.67
N GLY A 401 -5.81 -16.35 -12.89
CA GLY A 401 -4.41 -16.59 -13.23
C GLY A 401 -3.65 -15.28 -13.28
N LYS A 402 -2.57 -15.16 -12.51
CA LYS A 402 -1.58 -14.09 -12.60
C LYS A 402 -0.64 -14.40 -13.76
N LEU A 403 -0.68 -13.60 -14.83
CA LEU A 403 0.27 -13.69 -15.93
C LEU A 403 1.38 -12.67 -15.70
N ASP A 404 2.61 -13.17 -15.55
CA ASP A 404 3.78 -12.39 -15.17
C ASP A 404 5.04 -12.84 -15.94
N CYS A 405 6.09 -12.01 -15.94
CA CYS A 405 7.41 -12.34 -16.44
C CYS A 405 8.46 -11.56 -15.63
N ALA A 406 9.33 -12.27 -14.91
CA ALA A 406 10.40 -11.66 -14.11
C ALA A 406 11.55 -11.06 -14.94
N PHE A 407 11.46 -11.12 -16.28
CA PHE A 407 12.53 -10.72 -17.19
C PHE A 407 12.07 -9.64 -18.17
N ALA A 408 13.05 -8.88 -18.66
CA ALA A 408 12.91 -7.93 -19.75
C ALA A 408 14.04 -8.12 -20.76
N VAL A 409 13.80 -7.71 -22.00
CA VAL A 409 14.79 -7.75 -23.08
C VAL A 409 15.27 -6.33 -23.35
N ASN A 410 16.57 -6.10 -23.24
CA ASN A 410 17.19 -4.85 -23.64
C ASN A 410 16.96 -4.63 -25.14
N ALA A 411 16.26 -3.55 -25.49
CA ALA A 411 15.86 -3.31 -26.87
C ALA A 411 17.06 -2.94 -27.77
N THR A 412 18.21 -2.55 -27.21
CA THR A 412 19.40 -2.14 -27.97
C THR A 412 20.31 -3.29 -28.40
N ASN A 413 20.34 -4.39 -27.65
CA ASN A 413 21.27 -5.50 -27.89
C ASN A 413 20.60 -6.89 -27.84
N GLY A 414 19.34 -6.99 -27.38
CA GLY A 414 18.60 -8.24 -27.25
C GLY A 414 18.93 -9.06 -26.01
N GLU A 415 19.69 -8.52 -25.07
CA GLU A 415 20.06 -9.19 -23.83
C GLU A 415 18.85 -9.36 -22.90
N LEU A 416 18.69 -10.56 -22.35
CA LEU A 416 17.70 -10.87 -21.34
C LEU A 416 18.22 -10.48 -19.95
N VAL A 417 17.46 -9.67 -19.22
CA VAL A 417 17.82 -9.14 -17.90
C VAL A 417 16.66 -9.39 -16.93
N LYS A 418 16.94 -9.63 -15.65
CA LYS A 418 15.90 -9.70 -14.63
C LYS A 418 15.39 -8.30 -14.30
N LEU A 419 14.09 -8.16 -14.08
CA LEU A 419 13.50 -6.87 -13.71
C LEU A 419 14.08 -6.32 -12.39
N ASP A 420 14.41 -7.20 -11.43
CA ASP A 420 15.02 -6.81 -10.14
C ASP A 420 16.44 -6.23 -10.27
N ASP A 421 17.11 -6.44 -11.42
CA ASP A 421 18.45 -5.94 -11.69
C ASP A 421 18.45 -4.57 -12.39
N LEU A 422 17.27 -4.03 -12.77
CA LEU A 422 17.09 -2.79 -13.54
C LEU A 422 16.99 -1.52 -12.68
#